data_AF-A0A1H3F2I4-F1
#
_entry.id   AF-A0A1H3F2I4-F1
#
_cell.length_a   1.000
_cell.length_b   1.000
_cell.length_c   1.000
_cell.angle_alpha   90.00
_cell.angle_beta   90.00
_cell.angle_gamma   90.00
#
_symmetry.space_group_name_H-M   'P 1'
#
loop_
_entity.id
_entity.type
_entity.pdbx_description
1 polymer ?
#
loop_
_entity_poly.entity_id
_entity_poly.type
_entity_poly.pdbx_seq_one_letter_code
_entity_poly.pdbx_strand_id
1 'polypeptide(L)'
;MGSRCLKGRGIILGGRFENWIYDLNGDETLNGFISAEGWEEAKLMNAWYEINKDTSVLAMISDESFVIRLMGIECDESGHYSSSRIKVVAKCDF
;
A
#
# COMPACT_ATOMS: atom_id res chain seq x y z
N MET A 1 6.74 20.55 13.33
CA MET A 1 5.85 19.57 12.67
C MET A 1 6.60 18.25 12.74
N GLY A 2 5.98 17.24 13.35
CA GLY A 2 6.64 15.98 13.65
C GLY A 2 6.24 14.96 12.60
N SER A 3 7.22 14.40 11.90
CA SER A 3 6.99 13.36 10.91
C SER A 3 6.31 12.16 11.57
N ARG A 4 5.18 11.75 10.99
CA ARG A 4 4.45 10.53 11.31
C ARG A 4 5.10 9.35 10.59
N CYS A 5 5.22 8.24 11.31
CA CYS A 5 5.64 6.95 10.79
C CYS A 5 4.50 5.97 11.06
N LEU A 6 3.88 5.44 9.99
CA LEU A 6 2.88 4.39 10.04
C LEU A 6 3.51 3.12 9.49
N LYS A 7 3.70 2.14 10.38
CA LYS A 7 4.24 0.84 10.01
C LYS A 7 3.41 -0.26 10.64
N GLY A 8 2.97 -1.21 9.84
CA GLY A 8 2.12 -2.29 10.32
C GLY A 8 1.67 -3.23 9.21
N ARG A 9 0.63 -4.00 9.50
CA ARG A 9 0.03 -4.98 8.60
C ARG A 9 -1.48 -4.89 8.67
N GLY A 10 -2.15 -5.18 7.55
CA GLY A 10 -3.60 -5.10 7.44
C GLY A 10 -4.02 -3.71 6.95
N ILE A 11 -4.56 -3.66 5.73
CA ILE A 11 -5.04 -2.43 5.09
C ILE A 11 -6.45 -2.72 4.58
N ILE A 12 -7.39 -1.79 4.78
CA ILE A 12 -8.71 -1.91 4.19
C ILE A 12 -8.75 -1.10 2.91
N LEU A 13 -8.87 -1.75 1.75
CA LEU A 13 -8.90 -1.14 0.43
C LEU A 13 -10.29 -1.31 -0.17
N GLY A 14 -11.02 -0.20 -0.39
CA GLY A 14 -12.38 -0.26 -0.94
C GLY A 14 -13.34 -1.16 -0.15
N GLY A 15 -13.18 -1.22 1.17
CA GLY A 15 -13.99 -2.05 2.07
C GLY A 15 -13.55 -3.52 2.19
N ARG A 16 -12.47 -3.94 1.53
CA ARG A 16 -11.87 -5.28 1.69
C ARG A 16 -10.61 -5.22 2.54
N PHE A 17 -10.49 -6.15 3.47
CA PHE A 17 -9.28 -6.31 4.26
C PHE A 17 -8.22 -7.08 3.48
N GLU A 18 -7.06 -6.48 3.30
CA GLU A 18 -5.88 -7.08 2.70
C GLU A 18 -4.78 -7.20 3.75
N ASN A 19 -4.16 -8.37 3.84
CA ASN A 19 -3.12 -8.65 4.84
C ASN A 19 -1.74 -8.07 4.47
N TRP A 20 -1.72 -6.96 3.72
CA TRP A 20 -0.51 -6.33 3.21
C TRP A 20 0.21 -5.52 4.29
N ILE A 21 1.52 -5.39 4.12
CA ILE A 21 2.41 -4.64 5.01
C ILE A 21 2.49 -3.21 4.51
N TYR A 22 2.37 -2.23 5.38
CA TYR A 22 2.58 -0.83 5.04
C TYR A 22 3.77 -0.26 5.83
N ASP A 23 4.57 0.57 5.16
CA ASP A 23 5.63 1.37 5.76
C ASP A 23 5.57 2.75 5.11
N LEU A 24 4.90 3.70 5.79
CA LEU A 24 4.60 5.04 5.30
C LEU A 24 5.18 6.08 6.26
N ASN A 25 5.82 7.10 5.72
CA ASN A 25 6.50 8.13 6.50
C ASN A 25 6.24 9.51 5.89
N GLY A 26 6.02 10.51 6.74
CA GLY A 26 5.85 11.90 6.30
C GLY A 26 5.08 12.75 7.31
N ASP A 27 4.82 14.00 6.97
CA ASP A 27 4.01 14.91 7.80
C ASP A 27 2.57 14.97 7.26
N GLU A 28 2.26 15.95 6.40
CA GLU A 28 0.92 16.11 5.80
C GLU A 28 0.61 15.09 4.69
N THR A 29 1.66 14.53 4.10
CA THR A 29 1.57 13.52 3.04
C THR A 29 2.53 12.41 3.37
N LEU A 30 2.00 11.21 3.56
CA LEU A 30 2.80 10.03 3.88
C LEU A 30 3.25 9.39 2.57
N ASN A 31 4.54 9.11 2.47
CA ASN A 31 5.14 8.45 1.33
C ASN A 31 5.75 7.14 1.79
N GLY A 32 5.70 6.11 0.95
CA GLY A 32 6.32 4.85 1.30
C GLY A 32 5.84 3.71 0.43
N PHE A 33 5.74 2.53 1.04
CA PHE A 33 5.46 1.29 0.34
C PHE A 33 4.36 0.48 1.01
N ILE A 34 3.55 -0.15 0.19
CA ILE A 34 2.65 -1.23 0.58
C ILE A 34 3.19 -2.52 -0.05
N SER A 35 3.49 -3.53 0.75
CA SER A 35 4.15 -4.76 0.31
C SER A 35 3.29 -5.99 0.59
N ALA A 36 3.30 -6.92 -0.35
CA ALA A 36 2.74 -8.25 -0.24
C ALA A 36 3.88 -9.26 -0.30
N GLU A 37 3.89 -10.20 0.66
CA GLU A 37 4.84 -11.30 0.72
C GLU A 37 4.14 -12.60 0.35
N GLY A 38 4.77 -13.43 -0.46
CA GLY A 38 4.19 -14.70 -0.88
C GLY A 38 3.54 -14.62 -2.25
N TRP A 39 3.50 -15.78 -2.92
CA TRP A 39 3.15 -15.87 -4.34
C TRP A 39 1.73 -15.41 -4.65
N GLU A 40 0.77 -15.83 -3.83
CA GLU A 40 -0.66 -15.48 -4.00
C GLU A 40 -0.91 -14.01 -3.69
N GLU A 41 -0.35 -13.50 -2.58
CA GLU A 41 -0.51 -12.11 -2.15
C GLU A 41 0.14 -11.14 -3.16
N ALA A 42 1.33 -11.47 -3.66
CA ALA A 42 2.01 -10.70 -4.70
C ALA A 42 1.17 -10.66 -5.99
N LYS A 43 0.59 -11.78 -6.42
CA LYS A 43 -0.28 -11.82 -7.61
C LYS A 43 -1.54 -10.98 -7.44
N LEU A 44 -2.19 -11.05 -6.28
CA LEU A 44 -3.37 -10.23 -5.95
C LEU A 44 -3.01 -8.74 -5.94
N MET A 45 -1.89 -8.37 -5.34
CA MET A 45 -1.39 -6.99 -5.31
C MET A 45 -1.11 -6.46 -6.72
N ASN A 46 -0.48 -7.25 -7.59
CA ASN A 46 -0.24 -6.88 -8.98
C ASN A 46 -1.55 -6.63 -9.75
N ALA A 47 -2.52 -7.53 -9.61
CA ALA A 47 -3.83 -7.36 -10.25
C ALA A 47 -4.56 -6.12 -9.72
N TRP A 48 -4.51 -5.89 -8.41
CA TRP A 48 -5.09 -4.70 -7.79
C TRP A 48 -4.41 -3.41 -8.25
N TYR A 49 -3.08 -3.40 -8.35
CA TYR A 49 -2.33 -2.25 -8.87
C TYR A 49 -2.77 -1.91 -10.30
N GLU A 50 -2.82 -2.90 -11.21
CA GLU A 50 -3.18 -2.65 -12.60
C GLU A 50 -4.59 -2.07 -12.77
N ILE A 51 -5.52 -2.42 -11.89
CA ILE A 51 -6.90 -1.89 -11.88
C ILE A 51 -6.92 -0.43 -11.38
N ASN A 52 -6.03 -0.06 -10.47
CA ASN A 52 -6.09 1.20 -9.72
C ASN A 52 -4.94 2.19 -10.00
N LYS A 53 -3.98 1.84 -10.87
CA LYS A 53 -2.77 2.65 -11.12
C LYS A 53 -3.04 4.08 -11.61
N ASP A 54 -4.17 4.28 -12.29
CA ASP A 54 -4.59 5.57 -12.83
C ASP A 54 -5.62 6.29 -11.94
N THR A 55 -5.96 5.73 -10.78
CA THR A 55 -6.98 6.27 -9.86
C THR A 55 -6.41 6.50 -8.46
N SER A 56 -7.08 7.37 -7.71
CA SER A 56 -6.87 7.49 -6.27
C SER A 56 -7.81 6.52 -5.56
N VAL A 57 -7.31 5.77 -4.58
CA VAL A 57 -8.09 4.78 -3.84
C VAL A 57 -8.24 5.22 -2.40
N LEU A 58 -9.42 5.00 -1.82
CA LEU A 58 -9.62 5.17 -0.38
C LEU A 58 -9.11 3.94 0.36
N ALA A 59 -8.22 4.15 1.32
CA ALA A 59 -7.64 3.14 2.17
C ALA A 59 -7.81 3.49 3.64
N MET A 60 -8.16 2.50 4.46
CA MET A 60 -8.10 2.65 5.92
C MET A 60 -6.82 1.99 6.43
N ILE A 61 -5.98 2.77 7.11
CA ILE A 61 -4.70 2.34 7.67
C ILE A 61 -4.65 2.79 9.11
N SER A 62 -4.48 1.86 10.05
CA SER A 62 -4.43 2.17 11.50
C SER A 62 -5.62 3.00 11.98
N ASP A 63 -6.84 2.64 11.54
CA ASP A 63 -8.11 3.31 11.84
C ASP A 63 -8.26 4.75 11.29
N GLU A 64 -7.30 5.22 10.48
CA GLU A 64 -7.34 6.51 9.79
C GLU A 64 -7.66 6.30 8.29
N SER A 65 -8.48 7.19 7.71
CA SER A 65 -8.83 7.18 6.29
C SER A 65 -7.82 7.99 5.47
N PHE A 66 -7.31 7.38 4.40
CA PHE A 66 -6.35 7.99 3.50
C PHE A 66 -6.81 7.85 2.04
N VAL A 67 -6.59 8.90 1.27
CA VAL A 67 -6.58 8.82 -0.19
C VAL A 67 -5.17 8.45 -0.63
N ILE A 68 -5.00 7.23 -1.13
CA ILE A 68 -3.72 6.71 -1.64
C ILE A 68 -3.65 6.85 -3.16
N ARG A 69 -2.51 7.34 -3.65
CA ARG A 69 -2.15 7.36 -5.06
C ARG A 69 -1.00 6.40 -5.32
N LEU A 70 -1.15 5.53 -6.30
CA LEU A 70 -0.14 4.54 -6.67
C LEU A 70 0.88 5.17 -7.61
N MET A 71 2.17 5.08 -7.26
CA MET A 71 3.27 5.72 -8.02
C MET A 71 4.05 4.73 -8.87
N GLY A 72 3.97 3.44 -8.55
CA GLY A 72 4.71 2.39 -9.22
C GLY A 72 4.61 1.09 -8.43
N ILE A 73 4.85 -0.02 -9.10
CA ILE A 73 4.95 -1.34 -8.47
C ILE A 73 6.34 -1.93 -8.80
N GLU A 74 6.94 -2.56 -7.81
CA GLU A 74 8.18 -3.32 -7.93
C GLU A 74 7.88 -4.77 -7.55
N CYS A 75 8.28 -5.70 -8.42
CA CYS A 75 8.09 -7.12 -8.22
C CYS A 75 9.46 -7.78 -8.11
N ASP A 76 9.66 -8.57 -7.06
CA ASP A 76 10.84 -9.41 -6.91
C ASP A 76 10.40 -10.87 -6.93
N GLU A 77 10.91 -11.63 -7.90
CA GLU A 77 10.66 -13.06 -8.04
C GLU A 77 12.00 -13.80 -7.98
N SER A 78 12.31 -14.35 -6.82
CA SER A 78 13.56 -15.06 -6.55
C SER A 78 13.26 -16.53 -6.24
N GLY A 79 13.05 -17.36 -7.28
CA GLY A 79 13.01 -18.83 -7.27
C GLY A 79 11.94 -19.52 -6.39
N HIS A 80 11.97 -19.27 -5.08
CA HIS A 80 11.08 -19.81 -4.05
C HIS A 80 10.30 -18.73 -3.27
N TYR A 81 10.51 -17.45 -3.59
CA TYR A 81 9.83 -16.33 -2.94
C TYR A 81 9.45 -15.29 -3.99
N SER A 82 8.18 -14.86 -3.97
CA SER A 82 7.73 -13.68 -4.70
C SER A 82 7.27 -12.64 -3.71
N SER A 83 7.69 -11.40 -3.92
CA SER A 83 7.16 -10.25 -3.23
C SER A 83 6.79 -9.17 -4.24
N SER A 84 5.82 -8.36 -3.88
CA SER A 84 5.50 -7.15 -4.63
C SER A 84 5.37 -6.01 -3.67
N ARG A 85 5.85 -4.84 -4.06
CA ARG A 85 5.68 -3.61 -3.30
C ARG A 85 5.22 -2.50 -4.21
N ILE A 86 4.19 -1.78 -3.77
CA ILE A 86 3.65 -0.61 -4.46
C ILE A 86 4.17 0.61 -3.74
N LYS A 87 4.82 1.50 -4.48
CA LYS A 87 5.16 2.83 -4.01
C LYS A 87 3.89 3.67 -3.97
N VAL A 88 3.57 4.26 -2.82
CA VAL A 88 2.35 5.03 -2.63
C VAL A 88 2.60 6.40 -2.02
N VAL A 89 1.67 7.30 -2.29
CA VAL A 89 1.53 8.60 -1.62
C VAL A 89 0.15 8.63 -0.99
N ALA A 90 0.07 8.73 0.33
CA ALA A 90 -1.15 8.76 1.10
C ALA A 90 -1.38 10.17 1.67
N LYS A 91 -2.60 10.69 1.52
CA LYS A 91 -3.05 11.93 2.15
C LYS A 91 -4.25 11.64 3.03
N CYS A 92 -4.30 12.22 4.22
CA CYS A 92 -5.49 12.10 5.07
C CYS A 92 -6.72 12.67 4.34
N ASP A 93 -7.80 11.91 4.35
CA ASP A 93 -9.12 12.36 3.92
C ASP A 93 -9.76 13.08 5.13
N PHE A 94 -9.80 14.42 5.08
CA PHE A 94 -10.36 15.28 6.14
C PHE A 94 -11.75 15.79 5.77
#